data_AF-A0A7W4AEC7-F1
#
_entry.id   AF-A0A7W4AEC7-F1
#
_cell.length_a   1.000
_cell.length_b   1.000
_cell.length_c   1.000
_cell.angle_alpha   90.00
_cell.angle_beta   90.00
_cell.angle_gamma   90.00
#
_symmetry.space_group_name_H-M   'P 1'
#
loop_
_entity.id
_entity.type
_entity.pdbx_description
1 polymer ?
#
loop_
_entity_poly.entity_id
_entity_poly.type
_entity_poly.pdbx_seq_one_letter_code
_entity_poly.pdbx_strand_id
1 'polypeptide(L)'
;MVTGQDVVLAAKKDLESFFTPAANFELKVELNSTSRHHASVVGVGDDLRIRFSNDFCYAAVDGIDALHYYALIISHEVAHYMHSHNEHKDESENDSKSIEAFADFFGTRVMMTLITYGQEFIKLYEVIGFKFHGGKVLDSVGAAIAELSDTLFKSDSKNYPNCISRVGFCASGVTSFLDKQFGNMDIQRSMDVLTRIYSAGSLPQLFKYQSDDFDMDRDFISISDEVHKSIQGINICITRGVKPKYLKFIGTSYHSTPESREIYVESMLSIANEQGLDLPKFT
;
A
#
# COMPACT_ATOMS: atom_id res chain seq x y z
N MET A 1 -23.44 -1.34 13.20
CA MET A 1 -22.46 -2.39 12.87
C MET A 1 -21.83 -1.97 11.56
N VAL A 2 -20.50 -1.90 11.50
CA VAL A 2 -19.76 -1.61 10.26
C VAL A 2 -19.46 -2.94 9.57
N THR A 3 -19.58 -2.98 8.25
CA THR A 3 -19.30 -4.15 7.41
C THR A 3 -18.16 -3.85 6.42
N GLY A 4 -17.59 -4.88 5.81
CA GLY A 4 -16.57 -4.69 4.77
C GLY A 4 -17.08 -3.84 3.60
N GLN A 5 -18.36 -3.95 3.25
CA GLN A 5 -18.99 -3.10 2.24
C GLN A 5 -18.95 -1.61 2.64
N ASP A 6 -19.19 -1.29 3.90
CA ASP A 6 -19.14 0.10 4.39
C ASP A 6 -17.73 0.69 4.23
N VAL A 7 -16.69 -0.12 4.47
CA VAL A 7 -15.30 0.28 4.29
C VAL A 7 -14.97 0.52 2.81
N VAL A 8 -15.45 -0.34 1.90
CA VAL A 8 -15.28 -0.15 0.44
C VAL A 8 -15.92 1.16 -0.02
N LEU A 9 -17.15 1.43 0.41
CA LEU A 9 -17.88 2.63 0.02
C LEU A 9 -17.22 3.89 0.59
N ALA A 10 -16.71 3.84 1.82
CA ALA A 10 -15.93 4.91 2.41
C ALA A 10 -14.64 5.17 1.61
N ALA A 11 -13.88 4.12 1.29
CA ALA A 11 -12.66 4.21 0.50
C ALA A 11 -12.91 4.80 -0.89
N LYS A 12 -13.94 4.33 -1.60
CA LYS A 12 -14.35 4.89 -2.90
C LYS A 12 -14.59 6.38 -2.81
N LYS A 13 -15.45 6.80 -1.87
CA LYS A 13 -15.85 8.21 -1.74
C LYS A 13 -14.67 9.11 -1.33
N ASP A 14 -13.85 8.66 -0.39
CA ASP A 14 -12.67 9.42 0.04
C ASP A 14 -11.63 9.50 -1.07
N LEU A 15 -11.33 8.39 -1.76
CA LEU A 15 -10.36 8.38 -2.85
C LEU A 15 -10.79 9.30 -3.99
N GLU A 16 -12.04 9.22 -4.46
CA GLU A 16 -12.57 10.11 -5.49
C GLU A 16 -12.49 11.59 -5.07
N SER A 17 -12.71 11.88 -3.79
CA SER A 17 -12.57 13.23 -3.25
C SER A 17 -11.13 13.76 -3.30
N PHE A 18 -10.11 12.90 -3.42
CA PHE A 18 -8.71 13.31 -3.54
C PHE A 18 -8.35 13.81 -4.95
N PHE A 19 -9.23 13.61 -5.93
CA PHE A 19 -9.05 14.09 -7.29
C PHE A 19 -9.81 15.40 -7.52
N THR A 20 -9.35 16.18 -8.49
CA THR A 20 -10.07 17.36 -8.95
C THR A 20 -11.30 16.94 -9.75
N PRO A 21 -12.42 17.68 -9.69
CA PRO A 21 -13.61 17.34 -10.47
C PRO A 21 -13.34 17.23 -11.98
N ALA A 22 -12.45 18.08 -12.52
CA ALA A 22 -12.07 18.06 -13.93
C ALA A 22 -11.36 16.76 -14.37
N ALA A 23 -10.80 15.99 -13.42
CA ALA A 23 -10.18 14.71 -13.71
C ALA A 23 -11.20 13.62 -14.04
N ASN A 24 -12.47 13.79 -13.62
CA ASN A 24 -13.53 12.78 -13.72
C ASN A 24 -13.07 11.40 -13.23
N PHE A 25 -12.23 11.36 -12.20
CA PHE A 25 -11.77 10.10 -11.64
C PHE A 25 -12.92 9.39 -10.94
N GLU A 26 -13.14 8.13 -11.30
CA GLU A 26 -14.11 7.25 -10.69
C GLU A 26 -13.41 5.94 -10.29
N LEU A 27 -13.61 5.50 -9.05
CA LEU A 27 -13.21 4.18 -8.61
C LEU A 27 -14.35 3.20 -8.86
N LYS A 28 -14.30 2.45 -9.96
CA LYS A 28 -15.33 1.47 -10.31
C LYS A 28 -15.24 0.25 -9.39
N VAL A 29 -16.35 -0.09 -8.72
CA VAL A 29 -16.42 -1.22 -7.80
C VAL A 29 -17.59 -2.14 -8.12
N GLU A 30 -17.38 -3.45 -8.04
CA GLU A 30 -18.39 -4.50 -8.05
C GLU A 30 -18.50 -5.09 -6.64
N LEU A 31 -19.63 -4.88 -5.99
CA LEU A 31 -19.90 -5.38 -4.63
C LEU A 31 -20.70 -6.69 -4.68
N ASN A 32 -20.59 -7.49 -3.62
CA ASN A 32 -21.39 -8.70 -3.45
C ASN A 32 -21.24 -9.71 -4.58
N SER A 33 -20.00 -9.87 -5.07
CA SER A 33 -19.71 -10.81 -6.13
C SER A 33 -19.68 -12.25 -5.60
N THR A 34 -20.05 -13.22 -6.44
CA THR A 34 -19.94 -14.66 -6.13
C THR A 34 -18.53 -15.22 -6.31
N SER A 35 -17.53 -14.34 -6.46
CA SER A 35 -16.12 -14.70 -6.56
C SER A 35 -15.65 -15.45 -5.31
N ARG A 36 -14.72 -16.41 -5.51
CA ARG A 36 -14.01 -17.09 -4.41
C ARG A 36 -12.92 -16.22 -3.79
N HIS A 37 -12.40 -15.25 -4.53
CA HIS A 37 -11.44 -14.27 -4.01
C HIS A 37 -12.16 -13.17 -3.25
N HIS A 38 -11.63 -12.78 -2.08
CA HIS A 38 -12.19 -11.71 -1.26
C HIS A 38 -12.24 -10.37 -1.99
N ALA A 39 -11.15 -10.01 -2.67
CA ALA A 39 -11.05 -8.84 -3.51
C ALA A 39 -10.16 -9.17 -4.73
N SER A 40 -10.38 -8.47 -5.85
CA SER A 40 -9.56 -8.59 -7.07
C SER A 40 -9.87 -7.47 -8.04
N VAL A 41 -8.87 -6.92 -8.72
CA VAL A 41 -9.07 -6.09 -9.92
C VAL A 41 -9.41 -6.97 -11.12
N VAL A 42 -10.44 -6.61 -11.89
CA VAL A 42 -10.88 -7.35 -13.08
C VAL A 42 -11.24 -6.40 -14.22
N GLY A 43 -11.19 -6.93 -15.45
CA GLY A 43 -11.42 -6.12 -16.66
C GLY A 43 -10.20 -5.30 -17.06
N VAL A 44 -10.37 -4.56 -18.16
CA VAL A 44 -9.39 -3.64 -18.77
C VAL A 44 -10.14 -2.44 -19.37
N GLY A 45 -9.48 -1.31 -19.55
CA GLY A 45 -10.07 -0.09 -20.12
C GLY A 45 -11.34 0.33 -19.40
N ASP A 46 -12.42 0.52 -20.16
CA ASP A 46 -13.71 0.95 -19.61
C ASP A 46 -14.38 -0.09 -18.67
N ASP A 47 -13.99 -1.37 -18.77
CA ASP A 47 -14.52 -2.46 -17.94
C ASP A 47 -13.69 -2.72 -16.67
N LEU A 48 -12.57 -2.00 -16.50
CA LEU A 48 -11.69 -2.10 -15.34
C LEU A 48 -12.46 -1.71 -14.07
N ARG A 49 -12.43 -2.58 -13.06
CA ARG A 49 -13.09 -2.38 -11.76
C ARG A 49 -12.47 -3.25 -10.67
N ILE A 50 -12.66 -2.85 -9.42
CA ILE A 50 -12.34 -3.67 -8.26
C ILE A 50 -13.57 -4.47 -7.86
N ARG A 51 -13.43 -5.78 -7.74
CA ARG A 51 -14.52 -6.69 -7.38
C ARG A 51 -14.31 -7.26 -5.98
N PHE A 52 -15.34 -7.16 -5.14
CA PHE A 52 -15.38 -7.66 -3.77
C PHE A 52 -16.40 -8.77 -3.62
N SER A 53 -16.05 -9.86 -2.92
CA SER A 53 -16.94 -10.99 -2.73
C SER A 53 -18.04 -10.73 -1.70
N ASN A 54 -19.09 -11.56 -1.73
CA ASN A 54 -20.12 -11.59 -0.68
C ASN A 54 -19.51 -11.69 0.72
N ASP A 55 -18.59 -12.63 0.93
CA ASP A 55 -17.98 -12.84 2.24
C ASP A 55 -17.25 -11.59 2.73
N PHE A 56 -16.54 -10.89 1.83
CA PHE A 56 -15.88 -9.64 2.16
C PHE A 56 -16.89 -8.53 2.49
N CYS A 57 -17.92 -8.36 1.65
CA CYS A 57 -18.91 -7.30 1.81
C CYS A 57 -19.74 -7.45 3.09
N TYR A 58 -20.14 -8.66 3.45
CA TYR A 58 -21.02 -8.92 4.60
C TYR A 58 -20.27 -9.15 5.92
N ALA A 59 -18.95 -9.36 5.88
CA ALA A 59 -18.19 -9.59 7.10
C ALA A 59 -18.20 -8.34 8.00
N ALA A 60 -18.33 -8.60 9.30
CA ALA A 60 -18.35 -7.56 10.31
C ALA A 60 -16.96 -6.97 10.53
N VAL A 61 -16.89 -5.65 10.62
CA VAL A 61 -15.68 -4.90 10.94
C VAL A 61 -15.79 -4.46 12.39
N ASP A 62 -15.22 -5.28 13.29
CA ASP A 62 -15.29 -5.07 14.73
C ASP A 62 -13.99 -4.45 15.26
N GLY A 63 -14.05 -3.15 15.55
CA GLY A 63 -12.91 -2.39 16.07
C GLY A 63 -11.92 -1.91 15.00
N ILE A 64 -10.86 -1.27 15.48
CA ILE A 64 -9.90 -0.53 14.65
C ILE A 64 -8.98 -1.47 13.85
N ASP A 65 -8.56 -2.59 14.45
CA ASP A 65 -7.66 -3.56 13.82
C ASP A 65 -8.34 -4.21 12.61
N ALA A 66 -9.61 -4.61 12.76
CA ALA A 66 -10.42 -5.08 11.65
C ALA A 66 -10.58 -4.00 10.59
N LEU A 67 -10.87 -2.75 10.97
CA LEU A 67 -11.01 -1.66 9.99
C LEU A 67 -9.73 -1.46 9.16
N HIS A 68 -8.56 -1.47 9.81
CA HIS A 68 -7.27 -1.35 9.10
C HIS A 68 -6.94 -2.55 8.24
N TYR A 69 -7.28 -3.76 8.68
CA TYR A 69 -7.13 -4.98 7.87
C TYR A 69 -7.92 -4.88 6.55
N TYR A 70 -9.21 -4.51 6.62
CA TYR A 70 -10.03 -4.31 5.42
C TYR A 70 -9.49 -3.15 4.56
N ALA A 71 -9.07 -2.06 5.19
CA ALA A 71 -8.52 -0.90 4.48
C ALA A 71 -7.23 -1.24 3.71
N LEU A 72 -6.36 -2.09 4.25
CA LEU A 72 -5.15 -2.55 3.55
C LEU A 72 -5.51 -3.39 2.32
N ILE A 73 -6.43 -4.34 2.44
CA ILE A 73 -6.89 -5.15 1.29
C ILE A 73 -7.46 -4.27 0.20
N ILE A 74 -8.37 -3.36 0.56
CA ILE A 74 -8.99 -2.43 -0.41
C ILE A 74 -7.92 -1.57 -1.08
N SER A 75 -6.96 -1.07 -0.30
CA SER A 75 -5.95 -0.16 -0.83
C SER A 75 -4.90 -0.85 -1.70
N HIS A 76 -4.59 -2.12 -1.42
CA HIS A 76 -3.81 -2.97 -2.31
C HIS A 76 -4.50 -3.10 -3.68
N GLU A 77 -5.79 -3.41 -3.72
CA GLU A 77 -6.54 -3.47 -5.00
C GLU A 77 -6.64 -2.09 -5.68
N VAL A 78 -6.75 -1.00 -4.90
CA VAL A 78 -6.69 0.36 -5.44
C VAL A 78 -5.33 0.62 -6.10
N ALA A 79 -4.23 0.07 -5.58
CA ALA A 79 -2.92 0.19 -6.21
C ALA A 79 -2.95 -0.45 -7.61
N HIS A 80 -3.45 -1.68 -7.74
CA HIS A 80 -3.62 -2.32 -9.04
C HIS A 80 -4.55 -1.53 -9.98
N TYR A 81 -5.66 -1.00 -9.47
CA TYR A 81 -6.61 -0.21 -10.26
C TYR A 81 -5.97 1.09 -10.78
N MET A 82 -5.34 1.87 -9.89
CA MET A 82 -4.73 3.16 -10.24
C MET A 82 -3.58 3.03 -11.22
N HIS A 83 -2.91 1.87 -11.23
CA HIS A 83 -1.82 1.56 -12.14
C HIS A 83 -2.25 0.69 -13.33
N SER A 84 -3.54 0.33 -13.44
CA SER A 84 -4.04 -0.54 -14.51
C SER A 84 -3.19 -1.80 -14.71
N HIS A 85 -2.73 -2.43 -13.60
CA HIS A 85 -1.81 -3.58 -13.66
C HIS A 85 -2.36 -4.74 -14.51
N ASN A 86 -3.69 -4.90 -14.59
CA ASN A 86 -4.35 -5.89 -15.44
C ASN A 86 -4.12 -5.70 -16.95
N GLU A 87 -3.70 -4.51 -17.38
CA GLU A 87 -3.39 -4.20 -18.78
C GLU A 87 -1.94 -4.52 -19.13
N HIS A 88 -1.07 -4.65 -18.11
CA HIS A 88 0.29 -5.09 -18.30
C HIS A 88 0.33 -6.60 -18.59
N LYS A 89 1.24 -7.00 -19.47
CA LYS A 89 1.49 -8.41 -19.75
C LYS A 89 2.84 -8.75 -19.17
N ASP A 90 2.82 -9.50 -18.08
CA ASP A 90 4.02 -10.00 -17.43
C ASP A 90 4.84 -10.84 -18.44
N GLU A 91 6.11 -10.50 -18.59
CA GLU A 91 7.08 -11.24 -19.39
C GLU A 91 7.83 -12.26 -18.54
N SER A 92 7.84 -12.08 -17.20
CA SER A 92 8.50 -12.95 -16.24
C SER A 92 7.76 -13.10 -14.90
N GLU A 93 8.10 -14.14 -14.12
CA GLU A 93 7.62 -14.27 -12.72
C GLU A 93 8.05 -13.08 -11.85
N ASN A 94 9.18 -12.45 -12.17
CA ASN A 94 9.67 -11.30 -11.42
C ASN A 94 8.84 -10.04 -11.68
N ASP A 95 8.20 -9.93 -12.85
CA ASP A 95 7.29 -8.83 -13.18
C ASP A 95 6.06 -8.91 -12.27
N SER A 96 5.44 -10.10 -12.17
CA SER A 96 4.32 -10.35 -11.27
C SER A 96 4.69 -10.04 -9.82
N LYS A 97 5.83 -10.56 -9.34
CA LYS A 97 6.30 -10.30 -7.96
C LYS A 97 6.52 -8.81 -7.72
N SER A 98 7.09 -8.10 -8.69
CA SER A 98 7.38 -6.69 -8.58
C SER A 98 6.10 -5.84 -8.55
N ILE A 99 5.11 -6.21 -9.35
CA ILE A 99 3.77 -5.61 -9.36
C ILE A 99 3.08 -5.79 -8.00
N GLU A 100 3.12 -7.01 -7.44
CA GLU A 100 2.53 -7.33 -6.13
C GLU A 100 3.25 -6.64 -4.98
N ALA A 101 4.59 -6.64 -4.99
CA ALA A 101 5.42 -5.90 -4.03
C ALA A 101 5.08 -4.40 -4.04
N PHE A 102 4.93 -3.84 -5.24
CA PHE A 102 4.54 -2.46 -5.41
C PHE A 102 3.13 -2.20 -4.91
N ALA A 103 2.18 -3.10 -5.18
CA ALA A 103 0.81 -2.98 -4.70
C ALA A 103 0.73 -3.01 -3.15
N ASP A 104 1.53 -3.84 -2.48
CA ASP A 104 1.64 -3.83 -1.02
C ASP A 104 2.20 -2.50 -0.49
N PHE A 105 3.27 -1.99 -1.10
CA PHE A 105 3.89 -0.72 -0.74
C PHE A 105 2.97 0.49 -0.99
N PHE A 106 2.52 0.67 -2.23
CA PHE A 106 1.71 1.80 -2.65
C PHE A 106 0.31 1.71 -2.06
N GLY A 107 -0.28 0.53 -2.00
CA GLY A 107 -1.55 0.27 -1.33
C GLY A 107 -1.50 0.67 0.14
N THR A 108 -0.42 0.36 0.85
CA THR A 108 -0.26 0.83 2.24
C THR A 108 -0.19 2.35 2.33
N ARG A 109 0.46 3.04 1.38
CA ARG A 109 0.43 4.52 1.31
C ARG A 109 -0.96 5.08 1.02
N VAL A 110 -1.73 4.44 0.14
CA VAL A 110 -3.12 4.80 -0.13
C VAL A 110 -3.95 4.64 1.14
N MET A 111 -3.83 3.52 1.84
CA MET A 111 -4.49 3.25 3.12
C MET A 111 -4.16 4.33 4.14
N MET A 112 -2.87 4.64 4.35
CA MET A 112 -2.44 5.71 5.26
C MET A 112 -3.02 7.08 4.88
N THR A 113 -3.15 7.36 3.58
CA THR A 113 -3.77 8.60 3.08
C THR A 113 -5.27 8.64 3.38
N LEU A 114 -5.99 7.53 3.14
CA LEU A 114 -7.41 7.39 3.44
C LEU A 114 -7.68 7.59 4.93
N ILE A 115 -6.96 6.89 5.81
CA ILE A 115 -7.21 6.96 7.25
C ILE A 115 -6.78 8.29 7.90
N THR A 116 -5.93 9.06 7.23
CA THR A 116 -5.44 10.35 7.73
C THR A 116 -6.30 11.51 7.23
N TYR A 117 -6.76 11.45 5.98
CA TYR A 117 -7.39 12.59 5.30
C TYR A 117 -8.82 12.33 4.82
N GLY A 118 -9.23 11.07 4.70
CA GLY A 118 -10.55 10.65 4.26
C GLY A 118 -11.61 11.01 5.29
N GLN A 119 -12.64 11.74 4.86
CA GLN A 119 -13.72 12.17 5.74
C GLN A 119 -14.66 11.02 6.09
N GLU A 120 -14.84 10.07 5.19
CA GLU A 120 -15.65 8.88 5.48
C GLU A 120 -14.91 7.91 6.40
N PHE A 121 -13.60 7.74 6.25
CA PHE A 121 -12.79 6.97 7.20
C PHE A 121 -12.78 7.59 8.61
N ILE A 122 -12.73 8.91 8.73
CA ILE A 122 -12.86 9.59 10.02
C ILE A 122 -14.22 9.28 10.67
N LYS A 123 -15.32 9.25 9.89
CA LYS A 123 -16.63 8.84 10.41
C LYS A 123 -16.65 7.38 10.83
N LEU A 124 -15.97 6.48 10.11
CA LEU A 124 -15.87 5.08 10.52
C LEU A 124 -15.18 4.95 11.88
N TYR A 125 -14.14 5.74 12.15
CA TYR A 125 -13.52 5.79 13.48
C TYR A 125 -14.51 6.20 14.58
N GLU A 126 -15.35 7.21 14.31
CA GLU A 126 -16.38 7.65 15.26
C GLU A 126 -17.41 6.54 15.52
N VAL A 127 -17.87 5.85 14.46
CA VAL A 127 -18.87 4.78 14.57
C VAL A 127 -18.35 3.59 15.39
N ILE A 128 -17.08 3.21 15.23
CA ILE A 128 -16.47 2.13 16.02
C ILE A 128 -15.97 2.60 17.39
N GLY A 129 -16.18 3.87 17.75
CA GLY A 129 -15.76 4.43 19.04
C GLY A 129 -14.25 4.61 19.18
N PHE A 130 -13.50 4.65 18.08
CA PHE A 130 -12.05 4.84 18.11
C PHE A 130 -11.69 6.32 18.17
N LYS A 131 -10.98 6.71 19.24
CA LYS A 131 -10.41 8.06 19.37
C LYS A 131 -9.02 8.09 18.74
N PHE A 132 -8.86 8.92 17.70
CA PHE A 132 -7.60 9.05 16.97
C PHE A 132 -6.41 9.35 17.88
N HIS A 133 -5.36 8.54 17.75
CA HIS A 133 -4.06 8.73 18.39
C HIS A 133 -2.99 8.07 17.52
N GLY A 134 -1.97 8.82 17.08
CA GLY A 134 -0.98 8.32 16.11
C GLY A 134 -0.34 7.00 16.51
N GLY A 135 0.09 6.85 17.76
CA GLY A 135 0.65 5.59 18.25
C GLY A 135 -0.34 4.42 18.21
N LYS A 136 -1.61 4.65 18.53
CA LYS A 136 -2.65 3.58 18.52
C LYS A 136 -3.02 3.19 17.10
N VAL A 137 -2.99 4.15 16.17
CA VAL A 137 -3.15 3.88 14.74
C VAL A 137 -2.01 2.99 14.27
N LEU A 138 -0.76 3.32 14.59
CA LEU A 138 0.39 2.50 14.19
C LEU A 138 0.35 1.08 14.79
N ASP A 139 -0.05 0.96 16.06
CA ASP A 139 -0.22 -0.35 16.70
C ASP A 139 -1.29 -1.18 15.97
N SER A 140 -2.39 -0.55 15.58
CA SER A 140 -3.48 -1.18 14.83
C SER A 140 -3.10 -1.55 13.39
N VAL A 141 -2.33 -0.70 12.70
CA VAL A 141 -1.75 -1.03 11.39
C VAL A 141 -0.81 -2.23 11.51
N GLY A 142 0.01 -2.29 12.56
CA GLY A 142 0.84 -3.47 12.84
C GLY A 142 0.02 -4.74 13.01
N ALA A 143 -1.06 -4.69 13.80
CA ALA A 143 -1.97 -5.81 13.99
C ALA A 143 -2.65 -6.25 12.67
N ALA A 144 -3.07 -5.29 11.85
CA ALA A 144 -3.66 -5.56 10.54
C ALA A 144 -2.67 -6.21 9.55
N ILE A 145 -1.40 -5.77 9.55
CA ILE A 145 -0.33 -6.39 8.75
C ILE A 145 -0.03 -7.81 9.25
N ALA A 146 -0.03 -8.02 10.57
CA ALA A 146 0.12 -9.36 11.15
C ALA A 146 -1.01 -10.30 10.68
N GLU A 147 -2.26 -9.82 10.68
CA GLU A 147 -3.41 -10.58 10.18
C GLU A 147 -3.28 -10.92 8.68
N LEU A 148 -2.83 -9.97 7.84
CA LEU A 148 -2.52 -10.25 6.43
C LEU A 148 -1.45 -11.34 6.28
N SER A 149 -0.40 -11.28 7.11
CA SER A 149 0.67 -12.27 7.12
C SER A 149 0.14 -13.67 7.48
N ASP A 150 -0.87 -13.73 8.35
CA ASP A 150 -1.46 -14.97 8.81
C ASP A 150 -2.49 -15.58 7.87
N THR A 151 -3.05 -14.76 6.98
CA THR A 151 -4.19 -15.11 6.12
C THR A 151 -3.81 -15.06 4.63
N LEU A 152 -3.64 -13.87 4.07
CA LEU A 152 -3.54 -13.63 2.62
C LEU A 152 -2.13 -13.77 2.05
N PHE A 153 -1.09 -13.58 2.87
CA PHE A 153 0.29 -13.66 2.38
C PHE A 153 0.87 -15.08 2.38
N LYS A 154 0.18 -16.06 3.01
CA LYS A 154 0.54 -17.47 2.94
C LYS A 154 0.13 -18.04 1.59
N SER A 155 1.02 -17.91 0.61
CA SER A 155 0.81 -18.39 -0.75
C SER A 155 2.02 -19.19 -1.22
N ASP A 156 1.77 -20.35 -1.83
CA ASP A 156 2.79 -21.16 -2.51
C ASP A 156 3.02 -20.69 -3.96
N SER A 157 2.30 -19.65 -4.42
CA SER A 157 2.42 -19.13 -5.77
C SER A 157 3.72 -18.36 -5.94
N LYS A 158 4.45 -18.69 -7.01
CA LYS A 158 5.68 -18.00 -7.40
C LYS A 158 5.45 -16.57 -7.89
N ASN A 159 4.21 -16.18 -8.16
CA ASN A 159 3.91 -14.83 -8.66
C ASN A 159 3.90 -13.79 -7.55
N TYR A 160 3.99 -14.20 -6.28
CA TYR A 160 4.01 -13.30 -5.14
C TYR A 160 5.40 -13.29 -4.48
N PRO A 161 5.84 -12.14 -3.93
CA PRO A 161 6.92 -12.14 -2.97
C PRO A 161 6.57 -13.01 -1.77
N ASN A 162 7.59 -13.52 -1.07
CA ASN A 162 7.36 -14.29 0.14
C ASN A 162 6.71 -13.43 1.24
N CYS A 163 6.11 -14.08 2.23
CA CYS A 163 5.31 -13.42 3.26
C CYS A 163 6.07 -12.33 4.02
N ILE A 164 7.30 -12.61 4.44
CA ILE A 164 8.11 -11.65 5.22
C ILE A 164 8.50 -10.42 4.38
N SER A 165 8.79 -10.59 3.09
CA SER A 165 9.03 -9.46 2.17
C SER A 165 7.77 -8.62 1.96
N ARG A 166 6.59 -9.24 1.80
CA ARG A 166 5.31 -8.52 1.70
C ARG A 166 5.01 -7.67 2.94
N VAL A 167 5.27 -8.20 4.14
CA VAL A 167 5.21 -7.44 5.40
C VAL A 167 6.17 -6.25 5.37
N GLY A 168 7.40 -6.45 4.86
CA GLY A 168 8.40 -5.39 4.68
C GLY A 168 7.95 -4.27 3.72
N PHE A 169 7.29 -4.62 2.61
CA PHE A 169 6.74 -3.64 1.67
C PHE A 169 5.62 -2.82 2.28
N CYS A 170 4.71 -3.44 3.04
CA CYS A 170 3.69 -2.72 3.81
C CYS A 170 4.34 -1.74 4.81
N ALA A 171 5.30 -2.21 5.61
CA ALA A 171 5.99 -1.38 6.59
C ALA A 171 6.71 -0.17 5.94
N SER A 172 7.33 -0.39 4.79
CA SER A 172 7.95 0.66 3.96
C SER A 172 6.93 1.64 3.40
N GLY A 173 5.71 1.19 3.09
CA GLY A 173 4.60 2.07 2.72
C GLY A 173 4.20 3.02 3.85
N VAL A 174 4.16 2.51 5.09
CA VAL A 174 3.87 3.33 6.29
C VAL A 174 4.95 4.38 6.52
N THR A 175 6.23 3.99 6.55
CA THR A 175 7.34 4.92 6.79
C THR A 175 7.43 5.96 5.67
N SER A 176 7.27 5.55 4.41
CA SER A 176 7.24 6.47 3.26
C SER A 176 6.12 7.51 3.37
N PHE A 177 4.93 7.10 3.83
CA PHE A 177 3.83 8.04 4.08
C PHE A 177 4.21 9.06 5.16
N LEU A 178 4.77 8.61 6.28
CA LEU A 178 5.13 9.47 7.40
C LEU A 178 6.24 10.46 7.04
N ASP A 179 7.27 10.03 6.31
CA ASP A 179 8.33 10.94 5.86
C ASP A 179 7.79 12.06 4.99
N LYS A 180 6.84 11.73 4.09
CA LYS A 180 6.13 12.72 3.29
C LYS A 180 5.21 13.60 4.11
N GLN A 181 4.60 13.06 5.15
CA GLN A 181 3.72 13.80 6.05
C GLN A 181 4.49 14.89 6.79
N PHE A 182 5.65 14.54 7.34
CA PHE A 182 6.49 15.46 8.11
C PHE A 182 7.49 16.26 7.27
N GLY A 183 7.68 15.87 6.00
CA GLY A 183 8.55 16.58 5.05
C GLY A 183 10.04 16.31 5.24
N ASN A 184 10.40 15.31 6.04
CA ASN A 184 11.78 14.92 6.32
C ASN A 184 11.84 13.41 6.59
N MET A 185 12.99 12.78 6.30
CA MET A 185 13.29 11.44 6.84
C MET A 185 13.78 11.59 8.29
N ASP A 186 13.22 10.79 9.18
CA ASP A 186 13.62 10.71 10.59
C ASP A 186 13.79 9.24 10.94
N ILE A 187 15.02 8.84 11.27
CA ILE A 187 15.33 7.43 11.49
C ILE A 187 14.78 6.97 12.84
N GLN A 188 14.78 7.80 13.87
CA GLN A 188 14.18 7.42 15.15
C GLN A 188 12.69 7.15 14.97
N ARG A 189 11.99 8.01 14.24
CA ARG A 189 10.57 7.78 13.89
C ARG A 189 10.39 6.51 13.08
N SER A 190 11.28 6.25 12.12
CA SER A 190 11.23 5.04 11.30
C SER A 190 11.42 3.80 12.16
N MET A 191 12.40 3.79 13.06
CA MET A 191 12.66 2.68 13.99
C MET A 191 11.48 2.47 14.96
N ASP A 192 10.89 3.54 15.49
CA ASP A 192 9.72 3.45 16.35
C ASP A 192 8.52 2.83 15.61
N VAL A 193 8.28 3.25 14.37
CA VAL A 193 7.21 2.72 13.51
C VAL A 193 7.46 1.25 13.19
N LEU A 194 8.66 0.90 12.72
CA LEU A 194 9.03 -0.48 12.39
C LEU A 194 8.94 -1.38 13.63
N THR A 195 9.37 -0.89 14.79
CA THR A 195 9.26 -1.64 16.05
C THR A 195 7.80 -1.93 16.40
N ARG A 196 6.90 -0.94 16.28
CA ARG A 196 5.46 -1.13 16.54
C ARG A 196 4.84 -2.14 15.58
N ILE A 197 5.18 -2.04 14.28
CA ILE A 197 4.66 -2.97 13.27
C ILE A 197 5.20 -4.37 13.51
N TYR A 198 6.51 -4.56 13.54
CA TYR A 198 7.13 -5.89 13.63
C TYR A 198 6.97 -6.57 14.99
N SER A 199 6.58 -5.83 16.03
CA SER A 199 6.23 -6.41 17.34
C SER A 199 4.76 -6.84 17.45
N ALA A 200 3.94 -6.61 16.42
CA ALA A 200 2.51 -6.90 16.45
C ALA A 200 2.20 -8.36 16.12
N GLY A 201 1.21 -8.92 16.83
CA GLY A 201 0.64 -10.24 16.55
C GLY A 201 1.69 -11.35 16.45
N SER A 202 1.64 -12.10 15.34
CA SER A 202 2.51 -13.24 15.03
C SER A 202 3.83 -12.84 14.34
N LEU A 203 4.03 -11.56 14.01
CA LEU A 203 5.20 -11.11 13.26
C LEU A 203 6.53 -11.40 13.95
N PRO A 204 6.71 -11.25 15.28
CA PRO A 204 7.96 -11.62 15.94
C PRO A 204 8.36 -13.10 15.69
N GLN A 205 7.37 -13.99 15.66
CA GLN A 205 7.60 -15.40 15.35
C GLN A 205 7.93 -15.58 13.87
N LEU A 206 7.19 -14.92 12.97
CA LEU A 206 7.49 -14.93 11.53
C LEU A 206 8.95 -14.53 11.26
N PHE A 207 9.40 -13.41 11.82
CA PHE A 207 10.78 -12.92 11.70
C PHE A 207 11.79 -13.91 12.27
N LYS A 208 11.48 -14.58 13.38
CA LYS A 208 12.37 -15.60 13.96
C LYS A 208 12.57 -16.81 13.03
N TYR A 209 11.56 -17.18 12.24
CA TYR A 209 11.59 -18.39 11.41
C TYR A 209 11.94 -18.14 9.95
N GLN A 210 11.69 -16.92 9.44
CA GLN A 210 11.84 -16.58 8.02
C GLN A 210 12.81 -15.41 7.78
N SER A 211 13.60 -14.98 8.78
CA SER A 211 14.57 -13.88 8.60
C SER A 211 15.52 -14.11 7.43
N ASP A 212 15.91 -15.37 7.21
CA ASP A 212 16.87 -15.75 6.17
C ASP A 212 16.21 -15.78 4.78
N ASP A 213 14.88 -15.86 4.73
CA ASP A 213 14.09 -15.79 3.50
C ASP A 213 13.71 -14.34 3.15
N PHE A 214 13.99 -13.36 4.04
CA PHE A 214 13.72 -11.97 3.74
C PHE A 214 14.58 -11.49 2.57
N ASP A 215 13.93 -11.25 1.45
CA ASP A 215 14.58 -10.81 0.23
C ASP A 215 14.00 -9.47 -0.21
N MET A 216 14.88 -8.48 -0.26
CA MET A 216 14.65 -7.17 -0.86
C MET A 216 15.53 -7.08 -2.10
N ASP A 217 15.24 -7.91 -3.09
CA ASP A 217 16.01 -7.95 -4.33
C ASP A 217 16.03 -6.55 -4.96
N ARG A 218 17.24 -6.04 -5.23
CA ARG A 218 17.44 -4.74 -5.86
C ARG A 218 16.84 -4.70 -7.25
N ASP A 219 16.86 -5.85 -7.93
CA ASP A 219 16.28 -6.01 -9.24
C ASP A 219 14.77 -5.81 -9.17
N PHE A 220 14.08 -6.15 -8.06
CA PHE A 220 12.65 -5.85 -7.93
C PHE A 220 12.33 -4.36 -8.03
N ILE A 221 13.14 -3.49 -7.43
CA ILE A 221 12.90 -2.04 -7.49
C ILE A 221 13.10 -1.52 -8.91
N SER A 222 14.12 -2.03 -9.61
CA SER A 222 14.40 -1.64 -11.00
C SER A 222 13.34 -2.17 -11.96
N ILE A 223 12.97 -3.45 -11.84
CA ILE A 223 11.86 -4.07 -12.59
C ILE A 223 10.56 -3.33 -12.31
N SER A 224 10.30 -2.96 -11.04
CA SER A 224 9.10 -2.20 -10.67
C SER A 224 9.07 -0.86 -11.40
N ASP A 225 10.16 -0.11 -11.34
CA ASP A 225 10.28 1.18 -12.03
C ASP A 225 10.10 1.04 -13.55
N GLU A 226 10.67 0.00 -14.17
CA GLU A 226 10.51 -0.30 -15.59
C GLU A 226 9.07 -0.64 -15.98
N VAL A 227 8.41 -1.53 -15.22
CA VAL A 227 7.01 -1.90 -15.42
C VAL A 227 6.11 -0.66 -15.32
N HIS A 228 6.27 0.15 -14.26
CA HIS A 228 5.44 1.34 -14.07
C HIS A 228 5.71 2.44 -15.11
N LYS A 229 6.97 2.59 -15.56
CA LYS A 229 7.31 3.47 -16.70
C LYS A 229 6.66 2.99 -18.00
N SER A 230 6.66 1.68 -18.24
CA SER A 230 6.03 1.07 -19.40
C SER A 230 4.51 1.34 -19.41
N ILE A 231 3.85 1.12 -18.26
CA ILE A 231 2.43 1.42 -18.07
C ILE A 231 2.14 2.91 -18.27
N GLN A 232 2.98 3.79 -17.71
CA GLN A 232 2.81 5.24 -17.84
C GLN A 232 2.95 5.70 -19.30
N GLY A 233 3.85 5.08 -20.06
CA GLY A 233 4.12 5.41 -21.46
C GLY A 233 4.54 6.87 -21.63
N ILE A 234 3.91 7.57 -22.57
CA ILE A 234 4.21 8.98 -22.87
C ILE A 234 3.50 9.98 -21.95
N ASN A 235 2.70 9.50 -20.99
CA ASN A 235 1.93 10.36 -20.10
C ASN A 235 2.82 10.91 -18.96
N ILE A 236 2.47 12.07 -18.41
CA ILE A 236 3.17 12.68 -17.26
C ILE A 236 2.97 11.88 -15.97
N CYS A 237 1.82 11.21 -15.84
CA CYS A 237 1.48 10.29 -14.78
C CYS A 237 0.43 9.29 -15.28
N ILE A 238 0.30 8.16 -14.59
CA ILE A 238 -0.71 7.14 -14.93
C ILE A 238 -2.11 7.64 -14.58
N THR A 239 -2.31 8.10 -13.34
CA THR A 239 -3.57 8.65 -12.84
C THR A 239 -3.50 10.18 -12.80
N ARG A 240 -4.37 10.84 -13.56
CA ARG A 240 -4.34 12.31 -13.70
C ARG A 240 -5.22 13.00 -12.66
N GLY A 241 -4.87 14.24 -12.32
CA GLY A 241 -5.75 15.15 -11.60
C GLY A 241 -5.88 14.91 -10.09
N VAL A 242 -4.96 14.17 -9.48
CA VAL A 242 -4.77 14.13 -8.02
C VAL A 242 -4.55 15.57 -7.51
N LYS A 243 -5.28 15.99 -6.47
CA LYS A 243 -5.12 17.33 -5.91
C LYS A 243 -3.70 17.52 -5.34
N PRO A 244 -3.11 18.73 -5.41
CA PRO A 244 -1.73 18.97 -4.98
C PRO A 244 -1.41 18.48 -3.55
N LYS A 245 -2.36 18.60 -2.61
CA LYS A 245 -2.19 18.12 -1.23
C LYS A 245 -1.93 16.61 -1.14
N TYR A 246 -2.50 15.82 -2.04
CA TYR A 246 -2.44 14.36 -2.01
C TYR A 246 -1.38 13.79 -2.97
N LEU A 247 -0.88 14.61 -3.90
CA LEU A 247 0.05 14.18 -4.95
C LEU A 247 1.31 13.49 -4.39
N LYS A 248 1.88 14.01 -3.30
CA LYS A 248 3.06 13.39 -2.68
C LYS A 248 2.78 11.98 -2.14
N PHE A 249 1.54 11.70 -1.73
CA PHE A 249 1.15 10.43 -1.10
C PHE A 249 0.64 9.39 -2.07
N ILE A 250 -0.14 9.77 -3.09
CA ILE A 250 -0.81 8.84 -4.02
C ILE A 250 -0.60 9.21 -5.49
N GLY A 251 0.33 10.11 -5.79
CA GLY A 251 0.72 10.40 -7.18
C GLY A 251 1.40 9.21 -7.84
N THR A 252 1.16 9.07 -9.15
CA THR A 252 1.59 7.93 -9.98
C THR A 252 2.46 8.39 -11.14
N SER A 253 3.49 9.20 -10.83
CA SER A 253 4.45 9.76 -11.78
C SER A 253 5.81 9.10 -11.59
N TYR A 254 6.27 8.38 -12.62
CA TYR A 254 7.48 7.57 -12.64
C TYR A 254 8.46 8.11 -13.70
N HIS A 255 8.93 9.35 -13.48
CA HIS A 255 9.95 9.98 -14.32
C HIS A 255 11.22 10.22 -13.50
N SER A 256 11.83 9.12 -13.06
CA SER A 256 13.18 9.12 -12.49
C SER A 256 14.16 8.57 -13.52
N THR A 257 15.14 9.38 -13.93
CA THR A 257 16.30 8.85 -14.65
C THR A 257 17.18 8.04 -13.68
N PRO A 258 18.02 7.09 -14.15
CA PRO A 258 18.96 6.38 -13.28
C PRO A 258 19.79 7.32 -12.41
N GLU A 259 20.23 8.46 -12.96
CA GLU A 259 21.01 9.47 -12.25
C GLU A 259 20.21 10.14 -11.13
N SER A 260 18.92 10.45 -11.37
CA SER A 260 18.05 11.01 -10.32
C SER A 260 17.79 10.01 -9.19
N ARG A 261 17.80 8.71 -9.50
CA ARG A 261 17.66 7.63 -8.52
C ARG A 261 18.94 7.47 -7.69
N GLU A 262 20.11 7.53 -8.30
CA GLU A 262 21.39 7.56 -7.58
C GLU A 262 21.46 8.77 -6.64
N ILE A 263 21.13 9.98 -7.13
CA ILE A 263 21.09 11.19 -6.30
C ILE A 263 20.13 11.03 -5.12
N TYR A 264 18.96 10.42 -5.33
CA TYR A 264 18.02 10.13 -4.24
C TYR A 264 18.62 9.18 -3.21
N VAL A 265 19.20 8.06 -3.64
CA VAL A 265 19.86 7.09 -2.73
C VAL A 265 21.00 7.76 -1.95
N GLU A 266 21.84 8.54 -2.61
CA GLU A 266 22.95 9.26 -1.96
C GLU A 266 22.44 10.32 -0.98
N SER A 267 21.35 11.01 -1.30
CA SER A 267 20.70 11.95 -0.39
C SER A 267 20.19 11.24 0.87
N MET A 268 19.56 10.06 0.71
CA MET A 268 19.06 9.27 1.83
C MET A 268 20.21 8.76 2.72
N LEU A 269 21.30 8.27 2.12
CA LEU A 269 22.51 7.87 2.86
C LEU A 269 23.15 9.05 3.60
N SER A 270 23.22 10.23 2.96
CA SER A 270 23.73 11.45 3.60
C SER A 270 22.91 11.83 4.81
N ILE A 271 21.58 11.85 4.68
CA ILE A 271 20.67 12.16 5.79
C ILE A 271 20.82 11.13 6.92
N ALA A 272 21.00 9.85 6.60
CA ALA A 272 21.22 8.82 7.61
C ALA A 272 22.55 9.01 8.37
N ASN A 273 23.62 9.33 7.64
CA ASN A 273 24.92 9.65 8.22
C ASN A 273 24.85 10.89 9.11
N GLU A 274 24.13 11.94 8.69
CA GLU A 274 23.88 13.15 9.49
C GLU A 274 23.14 12.84 10.80
N GLN A 275 22.31 11.79 10.80
CA GLN A 275 21.60 11.29 11.98
C GLN A 275 22.41 10.26 12.79
N GLY A 276 23.68 10.04 12.46
CA GLY A 276 24.60 9.16 13.20
C GLY A 276 24.48 7.68 12.86
N LEU A 277 23.88 7.33 11.72
CA LEU A 277 23.72 5.96 11.26
C LEU A 277 24.47 5.73 9.94
N ASP A 278 25.49 4.89 10.00
CA ASP A 278 26.26 4.43 8.84
C ASP A 278 25.51 3.28 8.16
N LEU A 279 24.65 3.63 7.20
CA LEU A 279 23.94 2.65 6.40
C LEU A 279 24.86 2.13 5.29
N PRO A 280 24.96 0.81 5.08
CA PRO A 280 25.79 0.27 4.03
C PRO A 280 25.31 0.79 2.66
N LYS A 281 26.26 1.27 1.85
CA LYS A 281 25.99 1.48 0.42
C LYS A 281 25.84 0.08 -0.18
N PHE A 282 24.60 -0.38 -0.32
CA PHE A 282 24.33 -1.62 -1.04
C PHE A 282 24.94 -1.46 -2.43
N THR A 283 25.82 -2.37 -2.84
CA THR A 283 26.43 -2.42 -4.17
C THR A 283 25.54 -3.18 -5.12
#